data_AF-A0A517Z0M1-F1
#
_entry.id   AF-A0A517Z0M1-F1
#
_cell.length_a   1.000
_cell.length_b   1.000
_cell.length_c   1.000
_cell.angle_alpha   90.00
_cell.angle_beta   90.00
_cell.angle_gamma   90.00
#
_symmetry.space_group_name_H-M   'P 1'
#
loop_
_entity.id
_entity.type
_entity.pdbx_description
1 polymer ?
#
loop_
_entity_poly.entity_id
_entity_poly.type
_entity_poly.pdbx_seq_one_letter_code
_entity_poly.pdbx_strand_id
1 'polypeptide(L)'
;MAGTDDPFSLEGKNPKRVAPAVRRNINVQKIRVRAAFVVLVLQLVIGSFGLQRTGAFALFAVVCLFMTPFSILAIYCDWRLLGWHRERLAECERRIAERAPQNGTSGASSS
;
A
#
# COMPACT_ATOMS: atom_id res chain seq x y z
N MET A 1 -8.03 9.31 -25.66
CA MET A 1 -7.03 10.17 -25.02
C MET A 1 -7.65 10.70 -23.73
N ALA A 2 -7.46 9.98 -22.62
CA ALA A 2 -7.86 10.44 -21.30
C ALA A 2 -6.56 10.69 -20.53
N GLY A 3 -6.30 11.96 -20.22
CA GLY A 3 -5.27 12.35 -19.28
C GLY A 3 -5.62 11.73 -17.93
N THR A 4 -4.98 10.61 -17.61
CA THR A 4 -4.82 10.21 -16.22
C THR A 4 -3.75 11.13 -15.67
N ASP A 5 -4.18 12.23 -15.07
CA ASP A 5 -3.37 13.03 -14.15
C ASP A 5 -2.96 12.14 -12.97
N ASP A 6 -2.02 11.23 -13.22
CA ASP A 6 -1.37 10.44 -12.19
C ASP A 6 -0.60 11.47 -11.34
N PRO A 7 -0.98 11.75 -10.08
CA PRO A 7 -0.23 12.69 -9.24
C PRO A 7 1.22 12.22 -9.00
N PHE A 8 1.53 10.98 -9.41
CA PHE A 8 2.83 10.31 -9.36
C PHE A 8 3.43 9.97 -10.73
N SER A 9 2.99 10.58 -11.84
CA SER A 9 3.72 10.45 -13.11
C SER A 9 5.16 10.91 -12.88
N LEU A 10 6.11 10.02 -13.20
CA LEU A 10 7.56 10.24 -13.08
C LEU A 10 8.09 11.15 -14.19
N GLU A 11 7.25 11.55 -15.13
CA GLU A 11 7.59 12.58 -16.12
C GLU A 11 7.76 13.93 -15.42
N GLY A 12 9.00 14.42 -15.39
CA GLY A 12 9.35 15.75 -14.92
C GLY A 12 9.63 15.90 -13.42
N LYS A 13 9.39 14.89 -12.57
CA LYS A 13 9.68 14.96 -11.11
C LYS A 13 11.01 14.34 -10.75
N ASN A 14 11.77 14.98 -9.86
CA ASN A 14 13.09 14.50 -9.44
C ASN A 14 12.96 13.24 -8.57
N PRO A 15 13.39 12.05 -9.05
CA PRO A 15 13.09 10.78 -8.39
C PRO A 15 13.72 10.66 -7.00
N LYS A 16 14.81 11.39 -6.74
CA LYS A 16 15.45 11.48 -5.41
C LYS A 16 14.54 12.11 -4.34
N ARG A 17 13.62 13.00 -4.73
CA ARG A 17 12.63 13.60 -3.82
C ARG A 17 11.37 12.75 -3.65
N VAL A 18 11.04 11.94 -4.65
CA VAL A 18 9.81 11.13 -4.67
C VAL A 18 9.98 9.81 -3.91
N ALA A 19 11.17 9.19 -3.96
CA ALA A 19 11.48 7.94 -3.26
C ALA A 19 11.16 7.95 -1.74
N PRO A 20 11.52 8.96 -0.93
CA PRO A 20 11.19 8.98 0.50
C PRO A 20 9.68 9.10 0.75
N ALA A 21 8.95 9.86 -0.08
CA ALA A 21 7.50 9.99 0.03
C ALA A 21 6.79 8.65 -0.27
N VAL A 22 7.25 7.93 -1.30
CA VAL A 22 6.72 6.60 -1.64
C VAL A 22 7.02 5.59 -0.54
N ARG A 23 8.24 5.60 0.03
CA ARG A 23 8.60 4.75 1.19
C ARG A 23 7.70 5.01 2.40
N ARG A 24 7.38 6.26 2.70
CA ARG A 24 6.46 6.62 3.79
C ARG A 24 5.06 6.09 3.53
N ASN A 25 4.54 6.23 2.31
CA ASN A 25 3.22 5.72 1.94
C ASN A 25 3.13 4.19 2.05
N ILE A 26 4.18 3.47 1.65
CA ILE A 26 4.26 2.00 1.81
C ILE A 26 4.19 1.62 3.30
N ASN A 27 4.90 2.34 4.19
CA ASN A 27 4.85 2.04 5.61
C ASN A 27 3.46 2.31 6.22
N VAL A 28 2.81 3.40 5.82
CA VAL A 28 1.43 3.70 6.26
C VAL A 28 0.45 2.63 5.77
N GLN A 29 0.55 2.20 4.52
CA GLN A 29 -0.31 1.13 4.00
C GLN A 29 -0.03 -0.22 4.68
N LYS A 30 1.23 -0.57 4.98
CA LYS A 30 1.54 -1.77 5.80
C LYS A 30 0.85 -1.73 7.15
N ILE A 31 0.82 -0.57 7.81
CA ILE A 31 0.13 -0.39 9.09
C ILE A 31 -1.38 -0.54 8.89
N ARG A 32 -1.96 0.04 7.83
CA ARG A 32 -3.40 -0.11 7.51
C ARG A 32 -3.79 -1.55 7.27
N VAL A 33 -3.03 -2.30 6.48
CA VAL A 33 -3.23 -3.74 6.24
C VAL A 33 -3.21 -4.51 7.55
N ARG A 34 -2.22 -4.25 8.42
CA ARG A 34 -2.13 -4.90 9.74
C ARG A 34 -3.33 -4.56 10.63
N ALA A 35 -3.73 -3.29 10.66
CA ALA A 35 -4.90 -2.85 11.43
C ALA A 35 -6.18 -3.51 10.90
N ALA A 36 -6.38 -3.54 9.59
CA ALA A 36 -7.53 -4.19 8.95
C ALA A 36 -7.57 -5.70 9.26
N PHE A 37 -6.41 -6.37 9.25
CA PHE A 37 -6.29 -7.77 9.65
C PHE A 37 -6.65 -7.98 11.14
N VAL A 38 -6.16 -7.13 12.03
CA VAL A 38 -6.52 -7.18 13.46
C VAL A 38 -8.02 -6.99 13.66
N VAL A 39 -8.63 -6.03 12.94
CA VAL A 39 -10.07 -5.79 12.98
C VAL A 39 -10.84 -7.01 12.46
N LEU A 40 -10.41 -7.62 11.36
CA LEU A 40 -11.01 -8.84 10.82
C LEU A 40 -10.98 -9.99 11.83
N VAL A 41 -9.82 -10.23 12.46
CA VAL A 41 -9.67 -11.26 13.49
C VAL A 41 -10.58 -10.98 14.68
N LEU A 42 -10.62 -9.74 15.15
CA LEU A 42 -11.48 -9.33 16.26
C LEU A 42 -12.97 -9.53 15.91
N GLN A 43 -13.36 -9.19 14.68
CA GLN A 43 -14.73 -9.35 14.19
C GLN A 43 -15.14 -10.83 14.12
N LEU A 44 -14.23 -11.74 13.74
CA LEU A 44 -14.45 -13.18 13.77
C LEU A 44 -14.58 -13.74 15.19
N VAL A 45 -13.75 -13.27 16.13
CA VAL A 45 -13.81 -13.69 17.53
C VAL A 45 -15.13 -13.23 18.18
N ILE A 46 -15.49 -11.96 17.99
CA ILE A 46 -16.75 -11.40 18.51
C ILE A 46 -17.95 -12.10 17.85
N GLY A 47 -17.91 -12.32 16.54
CA GLY A 47 -18.96 -13.04 15.82
C GLY A 47 -19.13 -14.47 16.34
N SER A 48 -18.03 -15.19 16.55
CA SER A 48 -18.06 -16.57 17.08
C SER A 48 -18.63 -16.63 18.49
N PHE A 49 -18.23 -15.70 19.37
CA PHE A 49 -18.74 -15.64 20.74
C PHE A 49 -20.20 -15.17 20.80
N GLY A 50 -20.57 -14.23 19.92
CA GLY A 50 -21.93 -13.71 19.80
C GLY A 50 -22.93 -14.76 19.31
N LEU A 51 -22.51 -15.70 18.45
CA LEU A 51 -23.33 -16.83 18.01
C LEU A 51 -23.65 -17.83 19.15
N GLN A 52 -22.79 -17.94 20.16
CA GLN A 52 -23.03 -18.79 21.34
C GLN A 52 -24.03 -18.17 22.33
N ARG A 53 -24.33 -16.87 22.19
CA ARG A 53 -25.24 -16.11 23.05
C ARG A 53 -26.56 -15.89 22.32
N THR A 54 -27.69 -16.07 23.01
CA THR A 54 -29.01 -15.78 22.45
C THR A 54 -29.37 -14.29 22.57
N GLY A 55 -30.28 -13.82 21.71
CA GLY A 55 -30.80 -12.44 21.73
C GLY A 55 -30.00 -11.45 20.89
N ALA A 56 -29.80 -10.22 21.39
CA ALA A 56 -29.15 -9.13 20.67
C ALA A 56 -27.72 -9.45 20.19
N PHE A 57 -27.01 -10.34 20.89
CA PHE A 57 -25.65 -10.77 20.55
C PHE A 57 -25.58 -11.62 19.27
N ALA A 58 -26.59 -12.44 19.01
CA ALA A 58 -26.68 -13.23 17.77
C ALA A 58 -26.86 -12.33 16.54
N LEU A 59 -27.67 -11.27 16.68
CA LEU A 59 -27.90 -10.28 15.63
C LEU A 59 -26.61 -9.51 15.29
N PHE A 60 -25.85 -9.13 16.32
CA PHE A 60 -24.53 -8.51 16.14
C PHE A 60 -23.54 -9.44 15.45
N ALA A 61 -23.55 -10.73 15.80
CA ALA A 61 -22.69 -11.72 15.18
C ALA A 61 -22.98 -11.93 13.68
N VAL A 62 -24.25 -11.92 13.29
CA VAL A 62 -24.66 -12.00 11.87
C VAL A 62 -24.16 -10.78 11.09
N VAL A 63 -24.26 -9.57 11.66
CA VAL A 63 -23.72 -8.35 11.03
C VAL A 63 -22.20 -8.42 10.90
N CYS A 64 -21.48 -8.91 11.91
CA CYS A 64 -20.03 -9.13 11.85
C CYS A 64 -19.65 -10.10 10.72
N LEU A 65 -20.38 -11.21 10.58
CA LEU A 65 -20.19 -12.18 9.50
C LEU A 65 -20.45 -11.56 8.12
N PHE A 66 -21.51 -10.76 7.99
CA PHE A 66 -21.83 -10.08 6.73
C PHE A 66 -20.78 -9.03 6.33
N MET A 67 -20.14 -8.37 7.30
CA MET A 67 -19.08 -7.40 7.06
C MET A 67 -17.71 -8.04 6.79
N THR A 68 -17.53 -9.31 7.15
CA THR A 68 -16.29 -10.07 6.93
C THR A 68 -15.81 -10.06 5.47
N PRO A 69 -16.64 -10.35 4.45
CA PRO A 69 -16.19 -10.29 3.05
C PRO A 69 -15.72 -8.90 2.63
N PHE A 70 -16.33 -7.82 3.15
CA PHE A 70 -15.90 -6.45 2.86
C PHE A 70 -14.55 -6.14 3.48
N SER A 71 -14.32 -6.58 4.72
CA SER A 71 -13.01 -6.47 5.38
C SER A 71 -11.93 -7.26 4.64
N ILE A 72 -12.23 -8.47 4.15
CA ILE A 72 -11.31 -9.27 3.33
C ILE A 72 -11.01 -8.55 2.00
N LEU A 73 -12.03 -8.02 1.34
CA LEU A 73 -11.86 -7.27 0.09
C LEU A 73 -11.00 -6.01 0.29
N ALA A 74 -11.20 -5.28 1.40
CA ALA A 74 -10.39 -4.13 1.74
C ALA A 74 -8.92 -4.50 1.95
N ILE A 75 -8.64 -5.59 2.69
CA ILE A 75 -7.28 -6.11 2.89
C ILE A 75 -6.66 -6.51 1.55
N TYR A 76 -7.41 -7.19 0.68
CA TYR A 76 -6.94 -7.60 -0.64
C TYR A 76 -6.58 -6.39 -1.53
N CYS A 77 -7.46 -5.37 -1.57
CA CYS A 77 -7.22 -4.13 -2.30
C CYS A 77 -5.98 -3.40 -1.77
N ASP A 78 -5.83 -3.27 -0.45
CA ASP A 78 -4.65 -2.65 0.16
C ASP A 78 -3.36 -3.44 -0.15
N TRP A 79 -3.40 -4.77 -0.16
CA TRP A 79 -2.27 -5.60 -0.57
C TRP A 79 -1.88 -5.39 -2.02
N ARG A 80 -2.86 -5.36 -2.92
CA ARG A 80 -2.62 -5.11 -4.35
C ARG A 80 -2.03 -3.72 -4.58
N LEU A 81 -2.55 -2.72 -3.88
CA LEU A 81 -2.04 -1.35 -3.93
C LEU A 81 -0.60 -1.27 -3.40
N LEU A 82 -0.28 -2.03 -2.33
CA LEU A 82 1.07 -2.12 -1.79
C LEU A 82 2.06 -2.70 -2.81
N GLY A 83 1.64 -3.71 -3.58
CA GLY A 83 2.42 -4.30 -4.67
C GLY A 83 2.73 -3.26 -5.74
N TRP A 84 1.72 -2.52 -6.19
CA TRP A 84 1.88 -1.46 -7.18
C TRP A 84 2.85 -0.35 -6.72
N HIS A 85 2.78 0.06 -5.45
CA HIS A 85 3.74 1.04 -4.91
C HIS A 85 5.17 0.49 -4.82
N ARG A 86 5.37 -0.81 -4.57
CA ARG A 86 6.70 -1.44 -4.56
C ARG A 86 7.30 -1.48 -5.96
N GLU A 87 6.52 -1.86 -6.97
CA GLU A 87 6.96 -1.86 -8.36
C GLU A 87 7.41 -0.46 -8.80
N ARG A 88 6.60 0.57 -8.50
CA ARG A 88 6.98 1.96 -8.81
C ARG A 88 8.21 2.44 -8.03
N LEU A 89 8.40 2.01 -6.78
CA LEU A 89 9.63 2.31 -6.03
C LEU A 89 10.85 1.68 -6.70
N ALA A 90 10.76 0.41 -7.11
CA ALA A 90 11.83 -0.29 -7.80
C ALA A 90 12.18 0.40 -9.13
N GLU A 91 11.19 0.87 -9.88
CA GLU A 91 11.43 1.63 -11.12
C GLU A 91 12.12 2.97 -10.86
N CYS A 92 11.72 3.70 -9.81
CA CYS A 92 12.42 4.93 -9.39
C CYS A 92 13.89 4.65 -9.04
N GLU A 93 14.15 3.58 -8.29
CA GLU A 93 15.51 3.19 -7.89
C GLU A 93 16.37 2.78 -9.10
N ARG A 94 15.81 2.04 -10.07
CA ARG A 94 16.51 1.73 -11.33
C ARG A 94 16.91 2.99 -12.10
N ARG A 95 15.99 3.96 -12.27
CA ARG A 95 16.28 5.23 -12.97
C ARG A 95 17.32 6.09 -12.23
N ILE A 96 17.36 6.03 -10.90
CA ILE A 96 18.40 6.70 -10.11
C ILE A 96 19.75 6.02 -10.32
N ALA A 97 19.78 4.69 -10.31
CA ALA A 97 21.00 3.90 -10.54
C ALA A 97 21.56 4.11 -11.95
N GLU A 98 20.72 4.16 -12.98
CA GLU A 98 21.12 4.42 -14.38
C GLU A 98 21.68 5.84 -14.59
N ARG A 99 21.28 6.81 -13.77
CA ARG A 99 21.83 8.19 -13.80
C ARG A 99 23.08 8.38 -12.95
N ALA A 100 23.43 7.42 -12.09
CA ALA A 100 24.63 7.49 -11.25
C ALA A 100 25.98 7.31 -11.99
N PRO A 101 26.13 6.53 -13.09
CA PRO A 101 27.44 6.30 -13.71
C PRO A 101 27.93 7.42 -14.66
N GLN A 102 27.15 8.47 -14.97
CA GLN A 102 27.55 9.49 -15.95
C GLN A 102 28.20 10.76 -15.36
N ASN A 103 28.16 10.99 -14.05
CA ASN A 103 28.81 12.16 -13.44
C ASN A 103 30.29 11.94 -13.05
N GLY A 104 30.88 10.78 -13.38
CA GLY A 104 32.26 10.43 -13.03
C GLY A 104 33.30 10.59 -14.14
N THR A 105 32.91 10.90 -15.38
CA THR A 105 33.80 10.86 -16.55
C THR A 105 33.94 12.16 -17.34
N SER A 106 33.34 13.28 -16.89
CA SER A 106 33.51 14.59 -17.55
C SER A 106 34.60 15.47 -16.95
N GLY A 107 35.46 14.94 -16.07
CA GLY A 107 36.53 15.68 -15.37
C GLY A 107 37.96 15.34 -15.80
N ALA A 108 38.15 14.56 -16.86
CA ALA A 108 39.48 14.12 -17.29
C ALA A 108 39.70 14.31 -18.80
N SER A 109 39.59 15.55 -19.28
CA SER A 109 40.18 15.94 -20.56
C SER A 109 40.23 17.46 -20.71
N SER A 110 41.26 18.06 -20.14
CA SER A 110 41.80 19.36 -20.58
C SER A 110 43.16 19.52 -19.94
N SER A 111 44.14 18.90 -20.61
CA SER A 111 45.58 19.18 -20.57
C SER A 111 45.91 20.59 -21.03
#